data_AF-A0A3E0CLR4-F1
#
_entry.id   AF-A0A3E0CLR4-F1
#
_cell.length_a   1.000
_cell.length_b   1.000
_cell.length_c   1.000
_cell.angle_alpha   90.00
_cell.angle_beta   90.00
_cell.angle_gamma   90.00
#
_symmetry.space_group_name_H-M   'P 1'
#
loop_
_entity.id
_entity.type
_entity.pdbx_description
1 polymer ?
#
loop_
_entity_poly.entity_id
_entity_poly.type
_entity_poly.pdbx_seq_one_letter_code
_entity_poly.pdbx_strand_id
1 'polypeptide(L)'
;MKNGQEIGQDYVQELRAFFKDGKSVPLSSDGMLNLAELSRLTRIPKCSFYQNSSLKECLEEHLQAKGISRRGPAAKESAQGPSGFELRAPSSEPSTSALERRVQQLEQRNAVLLAEVGNLRAQLSQLRLRLGREDMMLESGRWIAIPGAQA
;
A
#
# COMPACT_ATOMS: atom_id res chain seq x y z
N MET A 1 -26.21 -2.28 -30.11
CA MET A 1 -25.13 -1.83 -29.20
C MET A 1 -25.58 -2.15 -27.79
N LYS A 2 -24.81 -2.93 -27.02
CA LYS A 2 -25.22 -3.29 -25.65
C LYS A 2 -25.24 -2.05 -24.76
N ASN A 3 -26.27 -1.92 -23.93
CA ASN A 3 -26.40 -0.81 -23.00
C ASN A 3 -25.34 -0.93 -21.89
N GLY A 4 -24.81 0.18 -21.37
CA GLY A 4 -23.79 0.15 -20.31
C GLY A 4 -24.24 -0.59 -19.05
N GLN A 5 -25.56 -0.61 -18.79
CA GLN A 5 -26.16 -1.38 -17.71
C GLN A 5 -26.16 -2.90 -17.97
N GLU A 6 -26.39 -3.34 -19.20
CA GLU A 6 -26.35 -4.76 -19.58
C GLU A 6 -24.92 -5.30 -19.47
N ILE A 7 -23.93 -4.52 -19.93
CA ILE A 7 -22.51 -4.85 -19.77
C ILE A 7 -22.14 -4.96 -18.28
N GLY A 8 -22.68 -4.08 -17.46
CA GLY A 8 -22.50 -4.12 -16.01
C GLY A 8 -23.09 -5.39 -15.36
N GLN A 9 -24.26 -5.83 -15.82
CA GLN A 9 -24.90 -7.07 -15.34
C GLN A 9 -24.15 -8.32 -15.80
N ASP A 10 -23.66 -8.34 -17.04
CA ASP A 10 -22.82 -9.41 -17.58
C ASP A 10 -21.59 -9.64 -16.68
N TYR A 11 -20.92 -8.56 -16.26
CA TYR A 11 -19.78 -8.65 -15.33
C TYR A 11 -20.15 -9.19 -13.94
N VAL A 12 -21.33 -8.84 -13.40
CA VAL A 12 -21.78 -9.38 -12.10
C VAL A 12 -22.02 -10.88 -12.21
N GLN A 13 -22.56 -11.34 -13.33
CA GLN A 13 -22.78 -12.77 -13.57
C GLN A 13 -21.45 -13.52 -13.70
N GLU A 14 -20.47 -12.98 -14.41
CA GLU A 14 -19.11 -13.54 -14.49
C GLU A 14 -18.44 -13.62 -13.12
N LEU A 15 -18.57 -12.57 -12.31
CA LEU A 15 -18.04 -12.54 -10.94
C LEU A 15 -18.69 -13.61 -10.05
N ARG A 16 -20.03 -13.75 -10.12
CA ARG A 16 -20.77 -14.79 -9.39
C ARG A 16 -20.39 -16.19 -9.84
N ALA A 17 -20.21 -16.41 -11.14
CA ALA A 17 -19.74 -17.70 -11.67
C ALA A 17 -18.33 -18.01 -11.15
N PHE A 18 -17.44 -17.03 -11.15
CA PHE A 18 -16.08 -17.17 -10.61
C PHE A 18 -16.08 -17.56 -9.12
N PHE A 19 -17.01 -17.02 -8.32
CA PHE A 19 -17.14 -17.41 -6.91
C PHE A 19 -17.80 -18.78 -6.71
N LYS A 20 -18.73 -19.19 -7.57
CA LYS A 20 -19.32 -20.54 -7.56
C LYS A 20 -18.31 -21.63 -7.91
N ASP A 21 -17.34 -21.33 -8.76
CA ASP A 21 -16.22 -22.22 -9.09
C ASP A 21 -15.29 -22.51 -7.90
N GLY A 22 -15.49 -21.88 -6.74
CA GLY A 22 -14.69 -22.13 -5.53
C GLY A 22 -13.28 -21.54 -5.60
N LYS A 23 -12.97 -20.73 -6.61
CA LYS A 23 -11.67 -20.08 -6.76
C LYS A 23 -11.43 -19.10 -5.61
N SER A 24 -10.25 -19.18 -5.01
CA SER A 24 -9.86 -18.28 -3.92
C SER A 24 -9.74 -16.85 -4.45
N VAL A 25 -10.19 -15.90 -3.64
CA VAL A 25 -10.01 -14.49 -3.96
C VAL A 25 -8.51 -14.21 -3.84
N PRO A 26 -7.87 -13.61 -4.85
CA PRO A 26 -6.45 -13.29 -4.75
C PRO A 26 -6.25 -12.24 -3.65
N LEU A 27 -5.54 -12.66 -2.61
CA LEU A 27 -5.18 -11.83 -1.48
C LEU A 27 -3.73 -11.39 -1.65
N SER A 28 -3.48 -10.11 -1.42
CA SER A 28 -2.12 -9.60 -1.23
C SER A 28 -1.53 -10.15 0.07
N SER A 29 -0.21 -10.06 0.22
CA SER A 29 0.51 -10.39 1.47
C SER A 29 -0.06 -9.71 2.71
N ASP A 30 -0.72 -8.56 2.52
CA ASP A 30 -1.32 -7.73 3.58
C ASP A 30 -2.76 -8.15 3.94
N GLY A 31 -3.27 -9.26 3.37
CA GLY A 31 -4.66 -9.69 3.54
C GLY A 31 -5.69 -8.84 2.78
N MET A 32 -5.23 -7.85 1.99
CA MET A 32 -6.08 -7.01 1.15
C MET A 32 -6.39 -7.69 -0.19
N LEU A 33 -7.56 -7.39 -0.75
CA LEU A 33 -7.96 -7.93 -2.06
C LEU A 33 -7.07 -7.35 -3.17
N ASN A 34 -6.42 -8.23 -3.93
CA ASN A 34 -5.63 -7.82 -5.09
C ASN A 34 -6.55 -7.63 -6.31
N LEU A 35 -7.05 -6.40 -6.51
CA LEU A 35 -7.94 -6.08 -7.64
C LEU A 35 -7.28 -6.33 -9.00
N ALA A 36 -5.95 -6.29 -9.09
CA ALA A 36 -5.24 -6.54 -10.35
C ALA A 36 -5.28 -8.01 -10.74
N GLU A 37 -5.10 -8.91 -9.77
CA GLU A 37 -5.24 -10.34 -10.01
C GLU A 37 -6.70 -10.74 -10.21
N LEU A 38 -7.62 -10.14 -9.46
CA LEU A 38 -9.05 -10.40 -9.67
C LEU A 38 -9.48 -10.00 -11.08
N SER A 39 -9.07 -8.81 -11.54
CA SER A 39 -9.33 -8.34 -12.91
C SER A 39 -8.74 -9.28 -13.98
N ARG A 40 -7.56 -9.86 -13.74
CA ARG A 40 -6.96 -10.86 -14.65
C ARG A 40 -7.76 -12.16 -14.67
N LEU A 41 -8.22 -12.62 -13.50
CA LEU A 41 -8.93 -13.89 -13.35
C LEU A 41 -10.37 -13.84 -13.88
N THR A 42 -11.06 -12.73 -13.66
CA THR A 42 -12.46 -12.56 -14.08
C THR A 42 -12.60 -11.88 -15.43
N ARG A 43 -11.51 -11.37 -16.02
CA ARG A 43 -11.50 -10.56 -17.26
C ARG A 43 -12.32 -9.26 -17.18
N ILE A 44 -12.74 -8.87 -15.98
CA ILE A 44 -13.49 -7.62 -15.73
C ILE A 44 -12.48 -6.47 -15.62
N PRO A 45 -12.68 -5.34 -16.33
CA PRO A 45 -11.80 -4.19 -16.22
C PRO A 45 -11.75 -3.65 -14.78
N LYS A 46 -10.55 -3.23 -14.33
CA LYS A 46 -10.38 -2.59 -13.01
C LYS A 46 -11.37 -1.44 -12.77
N CYS A 47 -11.59 -0.60 -13.78
CA CYS A 47 -12.50 0.54 -13.71
C CYS A 47 -13.95 0.12 -13.40
N SER A 48 -14.41 -1.04 -13.89
CA SER A 48 -15.76 -1.54 -13.67
C SER A 48 -16.03 -1.89 -12.20
N PHE A 49 -15.01 -2.36 -11.47
CA PHE A 49 -15.12 -2.57 -10.01
C PHE A 49 -15.31 -1.26 -9.23
N TYR A 50 -14.90 -0.12 -9.80
CA TYR A 50 -15.09 1.20 -9.17
C TYR A 50 -16.39 1.87 -9.62
N GLN A 51 -16.83 1.65 -10.86
CA GLN A 51 -17.97 2.35 -11.45
C GLN A 51 -19.31 1.66 -11.23
N ASN A 52 -19.33 0.32 -11.14
CA ASN A 52 -20.57 -0.44 -10.98
C ASN A 52 -20.79 -0.79 -9.50
N SER A 53 -21.84 -0.22 -8.89
CA SER A 53 -22.19 -0.47 -7.47
C SER A 53 -22.57 -1.92 -7.21
N SER A 54 -23.28 -2.58 -8.14
CA SER A 54 -23.69 -3.98 -7.99
C SER A 54 -22.51 -4.96 -7.97
N LEU A 55 -21.42 -4.63 -8.69
CA LEU A 55 -20.17 -5.40 -8.61
C LEU A 55 -19.49 -5.24 -7.24
N LYS A 56 -19.56 -4.04 -6.64
CA LYS A 56 -18.99 -3.79 -5.31
C LYS A 56 -19.77 -4.56 -4.24
N GLU A 57 -21.09 -4.47 -4.27
CA GLU A 57 -21.98 -5.16 -3.33
C GLU A 57 -21.75 -6.68 -3.38
N CYS A 58 -21.76 -7.28 -4.58
CA CYS A 58 -21.55 -8.72 -4.74
C CYS A 58 -20.15 -9.16 -4.28
N LEU A 59 -19.13 -8.31 -4.46
CA LEU A 59 -17.77 -8.58 -4.01
C LEU A 59 -17.65 -8.43 -2.48
N GLU A 60 -18.33 -7.45 -1.89
CA GLU A 60 -18.37 -7.24 -0.44
C GLU A 60 -19.13 -8.36 0.28
N GLU A 61 -20.26 -8.82 -0.24
CA GLU A 61 -21.00 -9.99 0.28
C GLU A 61 -20.10 -11.24 0.31
N HIS A 62 -19.38 -11.52 -0.79
CA HIS A 62 -18.49 -12.66 -0.85
C HIS A 62 -17.24 -12.51 0.03
N LEU A 63 -16.76 -11.28 0.24
CA LEU A 63 -15.66 -11.03 1.16
C LEU A 63 -16.08 -11.16 2.62
N GLN A 64 -17.27 -10.68 2.98
CA GLN A 64 -17.86 -10.86 4.30
C GLN A 64 -18.05 -12.35 4.60
N ALA A 65 -18.56 -13.12 3.63
CA ALA A 65 -18.70 -14.58 3.76
C ALA A 65 -17.36 -15.31 3.96
N LYS A 66 -16.25 -14.74 3.48
CA LYS A 66 -14.89 -15.28 3.66
C LYS A 66 -14.12 -14.65 4.83
N GLY A 67 -14.70 -13.69 5.55
CA GLY A 67 -14.06 -12.99 6.67
C GLY A 67 -12.88 -12.09 6.26
N ILE A 68 -12.77 -11.71 4.99
CA ILE A 68 -11.67 -10.92 4.45
C ILE A 68 -12.11 -9.45 4.41
N SER A 69 -11.60 -8.64 5.33
CA SER A 69 -11.88 -7.20 5.31
C SER A 69 -11.07 -6.51 4.23
N ARG A 70 -11.77 -5.87 3.28
CA ARG A 70 -11.20 -4.89 2.32
C ARG A 70 -10.63 -3.64 3.01
N ARG A 71 -11.03 -3.44 4.27
CA ARG A 71 -10.64 -2.35 5.15
C ARG A 71 -9.64 -2.91 6.14
N GLY A 72 -8.48 -2.26 6.30
CA GLY A 72 -7.43 -2.70 7.21
C GLY A 72 -7.94 -3.03 8.62
N PRO A 73 -7.10 -3.68 9.46
CA PRO A 73 -7.51 -4.28 10.73
C PRO A 73 -7.94 -3.20 11.73
N ALA A 74 -9.21 -2.81 11.69
CA ALA A 74 -9.87 -1.94 12.65
C ALA A 74 -11.35 -2.31 12.84
N ALA A 75 -11.72 -3.56 12.56
CA ALA A 75 -13.01 -4.12 12.94
C ALA A 75 -12.75 -5.24 13.94
N LYS A 76 -12.44 -4.87 15.18
CA LYS A 76 -12.70 -5.77 16.30
C LYS A 76 -14.21 -5.79 16.52
N GLU A 77 -14.72 -7.01 16.59
CA GLU A 77 -15.97 -7.42 17.24
C GLU A 77 -17.28 -7.01 16.55
N SER A 78 -17.68 -7.83 15.58
CA SER A 78 -19.10 -8.04 15.27
C SER A 78 -19.56 -9.33 15.95
N ALA A 79 -20.22 -9.19 17.09
CA ALA A 79 -21.17 -10.16 17.57
C ALA A 79 -22.58 -9.54 17.49
N GLN A 80 -23.43 -10.20 16.69
CA GLN A 80 -24.89 -10.28 16.79
C GLN A 80 -25.76 -9.04 16.48
N GLY A 81 -26.46 -9.15 15.34
CA GLY A 81 -27.93 -9.16 15.34
C GLY A 81 -28.68 -7.83 15.20
N PRO A 82 -29.92 -7.84 14.68
CA PRO A 82 -30.34 -6.90 13.65
C PRO A 82 -31.40 -5.87 14.09
N SER A 83 -31.66 -4.93 13.18
CA SER A 83 -32.77 -3.96 13.11
C SER A 83 -32.68 -2.73 14.02
N GLY A 84 -32.77 -1.56 13.39
CA GLY A 84 -32.75 -0.27 14.07
C GLY A 84 -32.46 0.85 13.08
N PHE A 85 -33.52 1.36 12.48
CA PHE A 85 -33.52 2.55 11.64
C PHE A 85 -33.07 3.75 12.48
N GLU A 86 -31.86 4.26 12.31
CA GLU A 86 -31.51 5.62 12.76
C GLU A 86 -30.71 6.36 11.69
N LEU A 87 -31.38 7.36 11.10
CA LEU A 87 -30.75 8.47 10.42
C LEU A 87 -29.79 9.16 11.39
N ARG A 88 -28.49 8.89 11.27
CA ARG A 88 -27.46 9.68 11.94
C ARG A 88 -26.68 10.48 10.90
N ALA A 89 -26.86 11.79 10.97
CA ALA A 89 -26.15 12.80 10.18
C ALA A 89 -24.64 12.56 10.15
N PRO A 90 -23.95 12.83 9.02
CA PRO A 90 -22.51 12.71 8.95
C PRO A 90 -21.85 13.92 9.65
N SER A 91 -21.44 13.76 10.90
CA SER A 91 -20.40 14.62 11.47
C SER A 91 -19.04 14.19 10.89
N SER A 92 -18.75 14.68 9.69
CA SER A 92 -17.60 14.30 8.88
C SER A 92 -16.35 15.12 9.17
N GLU A 93 -15.82 15.16 10.39
CA GLU A 93 -14.57 15.91 10.68
C GLU A 93 -13.45 15.27 11.53
N PRO A 94 -13.46 13.99 11.96
CA PRO A 94 -12.28 13.40 12.61
C PRO A 94 -11.24 12.80 11.64
N SER A 95 -11.60 12.56 10.37
CA SER A 95 -10.73 11.79 9.44
C SER A 95 -9.62 12.61 8.79
N THR A 96 -9.86 13.90 8.51
CA THR A 96 -8.86 14.82 7.95
C THR A 96 -7.72 15.06 8.93
N SER A 97 -8.04 15.34 10.20
CA SER A 97 -7.04 15.55 11.24
C SER A 97 -6.17 14.31 11.52
N ALA A 98 -6.73 13.10 11.42
CA ALA A 98 -5.97 11.86 11.54
C ALA A 98 -5.00 11.64 10.36
N LEU A 99 -5.44 11.97 9.14
CA LEU A 99 -4.60 11.92 7.95
C LEU A 99 -3.48 12.96 8.01
N GLU A 100 -3.78 14.19 8.43
CA GLU A 100 -2.79 15.26 8.61
C GLU A 100 -1.71 14.87 9.61
N ARG A 101 -2.10 14.32 10.77
CA ARG A 101 -1.14 13.79 11.75
C ARG A 101 -0.28 12.68 11.16
N ARG A 102 -0.87 11.81 10.34
CA ARG A 102 -0.12 10.73 9.69
C ARG A 102 0.87 11.27 8.65
N VAL A 103 0.48 12.29 7.89
CA VAL A 103 1.36 12.98 6.93
C VAL A 103 2.52 13.62 7.68
N GLN A 104 2.26 14.38 8.73
CA GLN A 104 3.32 15.01 9.54
C GLN A 104 4.31 13.99 10.13
N GLN A 105 3.81 12.86 10.65
CA GLN A 105 4.67 11.78 11.14
C GLN A 105 5.55 11.19 10.03
N LEU A 106 4.99 11.01 8.83
CA LEU A 106 5.74 10.51 7.67
C LEU A 106 6.79 11.51 7.20
N GLU A 107 6.46 12.80 7.17
CA GLU A 107 7.39 13.88 6.82
C GLU A 107 8.56 13.96 7.80
N GLN A 108 8.28 13.90 9.10
CA GLN A 108 9.32 13.86 10.13
C GLN A 108 10.24 12.64 9.95
N ARG A 109 9.65 11.45 9.75
CA ARG A 109 10.44 10.23 9.52
C ARG A 109 11.25 10.32 8.23
N ASN A 110 10.71 10.89 7.17
CA ASN A 110 11.42 11.08 5.91
C ASN A 110 12.60 12.05 6.09
N ALA A 111 12.42 13.16 6.80
CA ALA A 111 13.49 14.09 7.13
C ALA A 111 14.64 13.43 7.90
N VAL A 112 14.32 12.58 8.89
CA VAL A 112 15.33 11.81 9.63
C VAL A 112 16.08 10.85 8.71
N LEU A 113 15.38 10.08 7.89
CA LEU A 113 16.00 9.14 6.95
C LEU A 113 16.89 9.85 5.92
N LEU A 114 16.50 11.03 5.43
CA LEU A 114 17.32 11.82 4.51
C LEU A 114 18.61 12.31 5.19
N ALA A 115 18.53 12.72 6.45
CA ALA A 115 19.71 13.11 7.23
C ALA A 115 20.66 11.91 7.44
N GLU A 116 20.14 10.73 7.75
CA GLU A 116 20.92 9.50 7.89
C GLU A 116 21.59 9.10 6.56
N VAL A 117 20.87 9.15 5.44
CA VAL A 117 21.43 8.90 4.11
C VAL A 117 22.55 9.89 3.79
N GLY A 118 22.38 11.17 4.13
CA GLY A 118 23.42 12.19 3.99
C GLY A 118 24.67 11.85 4.80
N ASN A 119 24.50 11.49 6.08
CA ASN A 119 25.59 11.12 6.97
C ASN A 119 26.33 9.85 6.49
N LEU A 120 25.59 8.81 6.11
CA LEU A 120 26.17 7.57 5.58
C LEU A 120 26.95 7.82 4.28
N ARG A 121 26.44 8.67 3.38
CA ARG A 121 27.18 9.06 2.17
C ARG A 121 28.46 9.82 2.49
N ALA A 122 28.44 10.71 3.48
CA ALA A 122 29.64 11.42 3.93
C ALA A 122 30.68 10.47 4.51
N GLN A 123 30.27 9.53 5.38
CA GLN A 123 31.15 8.50 5.94
C GLN A 123 31.76 7.61 4.85
N LEU A 124 30.95 7.18 3.88
CA LEU A 124 31.41 6.36 2.76
C LEU A 124 32.44 7.11 1.91
N SER A 125 32.20 8.40 1.63
CA SER A 125 33.16 9.26 0.94
C SER A 125 34.49 9.37 1.71
N GLN A 126 34.43 9.59 3.02
CA GLN A 126 35.63 9.63 3.88
C GLN A 126 36.39 8.30 3.88
N LEU A 127 35.69 7.17 3.95
CA LEU A 127 36.31 5.84 3.90
C LEU A 127 36.99 5.59 2.56
N ARG A 128 36.35 5.96 1.44
CA ARG A 128 36.95 5.85 0.10
C ARG A 128 38.23 6.69 -0.02
N LEU A 129 38.22 7.90 0.51
CA LEU A 129 39.42 8.76 0.52
C LEU A 129 40.54 8.16 1.36
N ARG A 130 40.21 7.55 2.53
CA ARG A 130 41.21 6.86 3.36
C ARG A 130 41.81 5.66 2.65
N LEU A 131 40.96 4.80 2.06
CA LEU A 131 41.40 3.61 1.32
C LEU A 131 42.30 3.99 0.13
N GLY A 132 41.86 4.90 -0.74
CA GLY A 132 42.66 5.31 -1.89
C GLY A 132 44.01 5.93 -1.49
N ARG A 133 44.08 6.55 -0.31
CA ARG A 133 45.33 7.05 0.25
C ARG A 133 46.22 5.92 0.77
N GLU A 134 45.65 4.96 1.49
CA GLU A 134 46.37 3.77 1.95
C GLU A 134 46.96 3.00 0.77
N ASP A 135 46.18 2.82 -0.30
CA ASP A 135 46.63 2.22 -1.55
C ASP A 135 47.81 3.01 -2.15
N MET A 136 47.69 4.33 -2.28
CA MET A 136 48.81 5.14 -2.77
C MET A 136 50.04 5.10 -1.86
N MET A 137 49.88 5.02 -0.53
CA MET A 137 51.02 4.87 0.39
C MET A 137 51.72 3.53 0.20
N LEU A 138 50.96 2.45 -0.02
CA LEU A 138 51.50 1.12 -0.31
C LEU A 138 52.23 1.09 -1.65
N GLU A 139 51.66 1.70 -2.69
CA GLU A 139 52.27 1.76 -4.03
C GLU A 139 53.52 2.63 -4.09
N SER A 140 53.49 3.80 -3.45
CA SER A 140 54.59 4.77 -3.51
C SER A 140 55.65 4.60 -2.43
N GLY A 141 55.34 3.86 -1.36
CA GLY A 141 56.16 3.76 -0.15
C GLY A 141 56.32 5.07 0.62
N ARG A 142 55.54 6.12 0.28
CA ARG A 142 55.63 7.45 0.89
C ARG A 142 54.34 7.77 1.66
N TRP A 143 54.48 8.43 2.81
CA TRP A 143 53.33 8.85 3.61
C TRP A 143 52.57 10.00 2.94
N ILE A 144 51.24 9.90 2.88
CA ILE A 144 50.37 10.93 2.29
C ILE A 144 49.60 11.62 3.42
N ALA A 145 49.76 12.95 3.51
CA ALA A 145 49.14 13.76 4.54
C ALA A 145 47.60 13.74 4.47
N ILE A 146 46.94 13.85 5.63
CA ILE A 146 45.48 13.99 5.71
C ILE A 146 45.13 15.46 5.42
N PRO A 147 44.31 15.76 4.39
CA PRO A 147 43.85 17.13 4.15
C PRO A 147 43.05 17.62 5.37
N GLY A 148 43.49 18.72 5.99
CA GLY A 148 42.86 19.33 7.17
C GLY A 148 43.45 18.93 8.52
N ALA A 149 44.43 18.02 8.56
CA ALA A 149 45.31 17.87 9.72
C ALA A 149 46.36 18.99 9.66
N GLN A 150 46.04 20.17 10.19
CA GLN A 150 47.09 21.14 10.50
C GLN A 150 47.94 20.56 11.63
N ALA A 151 49.26 20.62 11.46
CA ALA A 151 50.26 20.15 12.41
C ALA A 151 50.29 21.02 13.67
#